data_AF-A0A173MFH4-F1
#
_entry.id   AF-A0A173MFH4-F1
#
_cell.length_a   1.000
_cell.length_b   1.000
_cell.length_c   1.000
_cell.angle_alpha   90.00
_cell.angle_beta   90.00
_cell.angle_gamma   90.00
#
_symmetry.space_group_name_H-M   'P 1'
#
loop_
_entity.id
_entity.type
_entity.pdbx_description
1 polymer ?
#
loop_
_entity_poly.entity_id
_entity_poly.type
_entity_poly.pdbx_seq_one_letter_code
_entity_poly.pdbx_strand_id
1 'polypeptide(L)'
;MANSVDYKFYSNISNTVIAERFNQFVKDMGYQIELSNADKSEEESLFRFYYKNEEMLSYHEENGYNTDLNGEGCFSLSSEAETLNEEFIVADTLDIETGFSQSVKFVFGKSYSYLLSVPDIIEEDPFSKKIFDGLYQIIQKEAGVSS
;
A
#
# COMPACT_ATOMS: atom_id res chain seq x y z
N MET A 1 -8.92 10.54 15.88
CA MET A 1 -8.87 9.49 14.84
C MET A 1 -7.44 9.07 14.75
N ALA A 2 -7.13 7.81 15.02
CA ALA A 2 -5.80 7.29 14.76
C ALA A 2 -5.57 7.31 13.24
N ASN A 3 -4.48 7.96 12.82
CA ASN A 3 -4.08 8.03 11.42
C ASN A 3 -3.45 6.71 11.00
N SER A 4 -3.69 6.25 9.78
CA SER A 4 -2.92 5.13 9.22
C SER A 4 -1.45 5.49 9.07
N VAL A 5 -0.61 4.47 8.96
CA VAL A 5 0.73 4.58 8.39
C VAL A 5 0.71 4.08 6.95
N ASP A 6 1.23 4.90 6.05
CA ASP A 6 1.15 4.67 4.61
C ASP A 6 2.51 4.26 4.02
N TYR A 7 2.52 3.17 3.26
CA TYR A 7 3.69 2.66 2.56
C TYR A 7 3.42 2.62 1.05
N LYS A 8 4.23 3.34 0.27
CA LYS A 8 4.09 3.42 -1.19
C LYS A 8 5.12 2.54 -1.90
N PHE A 9 4.65 1.66 -2.77
CA PHE A 9 5.46 0.80 -3.63
C PHE A 9 5.26 1.19 -5.09
N TYR A 10 6.27 0.91 -5.92
CA TYR A 10 6.19 1.04 -7.37
C TYR A 10 6.64 -0.26 -8.05
N SER A 11 5.92 -0.70 -9.07
CA SER A 11 6.35 -1.81 -9.92
C SER A 11 5.82 -1.66 -11.35
N ASN A 12 6.33 -2.49 -12.25
CA ASN A 12 5.80 -2.64 -13.61
C ASN A 12 4.72 -3.72 -13.71
N ILE A 13 4.27 -4.28 -12.59
CA ILE A 13 3.23 -5.31 -12.53
C ILE A 13 1.87 -4.63 -12.50
N SER A 14 0.86 -5.22 -13.15
CA SER A 14 -0.49 -4.66 -13.16
C SER A 14 -1.10 -4.64 -11.77
N ASN A 15 -1.81 -3.56 -11.46
CA ASN A 15 -2.56 -3.41 -10.22
C ASN A 15 -3.59 -4.54 -10.00
N THR A 16 -4.27 -4.97 -11.06
CA THR A 16 -5.22 -6.09 -11.02
C THR A 16 -4.55 -7.41 -10.60
N VAL A 17 -3.34 -7.67 -11.09
CA VAL A 17 -2.57 -8.88 -10.74
C VAL A 17 -2.17 -8.85 -9.27
N ILE A 18 -1.58 -7.74 -8.81
CA ILE A 18 -1.17 -7.61 -7.40
C ILE A 18 -2.39 -7.65 -6.48
N ALA A 19 -3.48 -6.96 -6.82
CA ALA A 19 -4.71 -6.97 -6.04
C ALA A 19 -5.30 -8.37 -5.97
N GLU A 20 -5.34 -9.15 -7.05
CA GLU A 20 -5.84 -10.53 -7.03
C GLU A 20 -5.00 -11.42 -6.09
N ARG A 21 -3.67 -11.34 -6.20
CA ARG A 21 -2.75 -12.11 -5.34
C ARG A 21 -2.89 -11.71 -3.87
N PHE A 22 -2.94 -10.42 -3.60
CA PHE A 22 -3.06 -9.89 -2.25
C PHE A 22 -4.43 -10.21 -1.64
N ASN A 23 -5.51 -10.11 -2.42
CA ASN A 23 -6.85 -10.53 -2.03
C ASN A 23 -6.89 -12.00 -1.61
N GLN A 24 -6.15 -12.88 -2.29
CA GLN A 24 -6.05 -14.28 -1.86
C GLN A 24 -5.31 -14.41 -0.52
N PHE A 25 -4.16 -13.74 -0.38
CA PHE A 25 -3.38 -13.75 0.87
C PHE A 25 -4.21 -13.28 2.08
N VAL A 26 -4.97 -12.19 1.95
CA VAL A 26 -5.78 -11.66 3.06
C VAL A 26 -7.02 -12.52 3.32
N LYS A 27 -7.62 -13.14 2.30
CA LYS A 27 -8.72 -14.11 2.49
C LYS A 27 -8.25 -15.34 3.27
N ASP A 28 -7.02 -15.80 3.01
CA ASP A 28 -6.42 -16.91 3.77
C ASP A 28 -6.17 -16.53 5.24
N MET A 29 -6.08 -15.23 5.55
CA MET A 29 -6.05 -14.69 6.92
C MET A 29 -7.45 -14.51 7.55
N GLY A 30 -8.51 -14.80 6.80
CA GLY A 30 -9.91 -14.66 7.24
C GLY A 30 -10.49 -13.27 7.06
N TYR A 31 -9.86 -12.40 6.26
CA TYR A 31 -10.36 -11.06 5.99
C TYR A 31 -11.39 -11.03 4.86
N GLN A 32 -12.36 -10.14 5.00
CA GLN A 32 -13.31 -9.72 3.99
C GLN A 32 -12.74 -8.52 3.23
N ILE A 33 -13.31 -8.26 2.06
CA ILE A 33 -12.84 -7.23 1.14
C ILE A 33 -14.04 -6.38 0.74
N GLU A 34 -13.99 -5.11 1.09
CA GLU A 34 -14.88 -4.10 0.53
C GLU A 34 -14.22 -3.46 -0.69
N LEU A 35 -14.92 -3.56 -1.80
CA LEU A 35 -14.52 -2.96 -3.07
C LEU A 35 -15.16 -1.59 -3.16
N SER A 36 -14.37 -0.52 -3.24
CA SER A 36 -14.88 0.76 -3.71
C SER A 36 -14.55 0.89 -5.20
N ASN A 37 -15.60 1.11 -6.00
CA ASN A 37 -15.44 1.45 -7.39
C ASN A 37 -15.38 2.97 -7.47
N ALA A 38 -14.19 3.52 -7.66
CA ALA A 38 -14.07 4.88 -8.19
C ALA A 38 -14.58 4.89 -9.64
N ASP A 39 -14.90 6.07 -10.18
CA ASP A 39 -15.39 6.26 -11.57
C ASP A 39 -14.41 5.80 -12.68
N LYS A 40 -13.28 5.18 -12.32
CA LYS A 40 -12.21 4.69 -13.20
C LYS A 40 -12.26 3.17 -13.33
N SER A 41 -11.68 2.64 -14.41
CA SER A 41 -11.51 1.19 -14.56
C SER A 41 -10.51 0.65 -13.52
N GLU A 42 -10.68 -0.61 -13.10
CA GLU A 42 -9.74 -1.24 -12.15
C GLU A 42 -8.29 -1.26 -12.67
N GLU A 43 -8.09 -1.24 -13.99
CA GLU A 43 -6.77 -1.16 -14.61
C GLU A 43 -6.09 0.21 -14.46
N GLU A 44 -6.87 1.26 -14.17
CA GLU A 44 -6.39 2.63 -13.96
C GLU A 44 -6.29 2.98 -12.49
N SER A 45 -7.27 2.55 -11.68
CA SER A 45 -7.29 2.81 -10.25
C SER A 45 -8.13 1.76 -9.53
N LEU A 46 -7.67 1.33 -8.37
CA LEU A 46 -8.45 0.49 -7.48
C LEU A 46 -8.26 0.91 -6.02
N PHE A 47 -9.29 0.66 -5.23
CA PHE A 47 -9.25 0.74 -3.77
C PHE A 47 -9.90 -0.51 -3.17
N ARG A 48 -9.25 -1.05 -2.14
CA ARG A 48 -9.70 -2.22 -1.39
C ARG A 48 -9.56 -1.91 0.09
N PHE A 49 -10.64 -2.07 0.83
CA PHE A 49 -10.63 -1.98 2.28
C PHE A 49 -10.84 -3.38 2.86
N TYR A 50 -10.07 -3.72 3.90
CA TYR A 50 -10.02 -5.05 4.46
C TYR A 50 -10.38 -5.03 5.94
N TYR A 51 -11.32 -5.88 6.34
CA TYR A 51 -11.74 -6.09 7.73
C TYR A 51 -12.09 -7.55 7.96
N LYS A 52 -12.03 -8.03 9.20
CA LYS A 52 -12.28 -9.45 9.51
C LYS A 52 -13.76 -9.75 9.77
N ASN A 53 -14.42 -8.87 10.50
CA ASN A 53 -15.82 -9.00 10.90
C ASN A 53 -16.44 -7.61 11.19
N GLU A 54 -17.75 -7.58 11.40
CA GLU A 54 -18.50 -6.35 11.69
C GLU A 54 -18.00 -5.63 12.94
N GLU A 55 -17.58 -6.35 13.98
CA GLU A 55 -17.03 -5.76 15.21
C GLU A 55 -15.77 -4.93 14.91
N MET A 56 -14.86 -5.47 14.10
CA MET A 56 -13.66 -4.76 13.66
C MET A 56 -13.98 -3.56 12.77
N LEU A 57 -14.95 -3.69 11.87
CA LEU A 57 -15.39 -2.60 11.01
C LEU A 57 -15.99 -1.44 11.82
N SER A 58 -16.96 -1.73 12.70
CA SER A 58 -17.57 -0.71 13.56
C SER A 58 -16.56 -0.05 14.50
N TYR A 59 -15.63 -0.82 15.06
CA TYR A 59 -14.59 -0.26 15.91
C TYR A 59 -13.65 0.67 15.13
N HIS A 60 -13.34 0.33 13.88
CA HIS A 60 -12.57 1.18 12.97
C HIS A 60 -13.30 2.49 12.64
N GLU A 61 -14.62 2.44 12.38
CA GLU A 61 -15.41 3.65 12.09
C GLU A 61 -15.38 4.65 13.27
N GLU A 62 -15.35 4.15 14.51
CA GLU A 62 -15.30 4.97 15.71
C GLU A 62 -13.89 5.47 16.07
N ASN A 63 -12.88 4.62 15.91
CA ASN A 63 -11.53 4.85 16.48
C ASN A 63 -10.45 5.13 15.41
N GLY A 64 -10.73 4.82 14.15
CA GLY A 64 -9.77 4.84 13.04
C GLY A 64 -8.96 3.55 12.96
N TYR A 65 -7.79 3.61 12.31
CA TYR A 65 -6.90 2.47 12.18
C TYR A 65 -6.26 2.12 13.54
N ASN A 66 -6.33 0.86 13.96
CA ASN A 66 -5.83 0.37 15.25
C ASN A 66 -5.68 -1.17 15.21
N THR A 67 -5.08 -1.75 16.25
CA THR A 67 -4.97 -3.22 16.44
C THR A 67 -5.53 -3.68 17.80
N ASP A 68 -6.40 -2.88 18.43
CA ASP A 68 -6.88 -3.13 19.79
C ASP A 68 -7.68 -4.43 19.90
N LEU A 69 -8.31 -4.86 18.80
CA LEU A 69 -9.08 -6.10 18.72
C LEU A 69 -8.17 -7.28 18.37
N ASN A 70 -7.71 -7.98 19.39
CA ASN A 70 -6.87 -9.19 19.30
C ASN A 70 -5.52 -8.99 18.59
N GLY A 71 -4.99 -7.76 18.57
CA GLY A 71 -3.74 -7.45 17.87
C GLY A 71 -3.90 -7.43 16.34
N GLU A 72 -5.11 -7.30 15.82
CA GLU A 72 -5.43 -7.23 14.40
C GLU A 72 -6.27 -5.99 14.10
N GLY A 73 -6.19 -5.48 12.87
CA GLY A 73 -6.86 -4.24 12.48
C GLY A 73 -7.41 -4.26 11.06
N CYS A 74 -8.16 -3.21 10.73
CA CYS A 74 -8.48 -2.88 9.34
C CYS A 74 -7.24 -2.31 8.62
N PHE A 75 -7.17 -2.48 7.31
CA PHE A 75 -6.14 -1.90 6.45
C PHE A 75 -6.72 -1.65 5.05
N SER A 76 -6.00 -0.90 4.22
CA SER A 76 -6.42 -0.67 2.83
C SER A 76 -5.27 -0.73 1.83
N LEU A 77 -5.61 -1.09 0.60
CA LEU A 77 -4.72 -1.06 -0.55
C LEU A 77 -5.36 -0.20 -1.63
N SER A 78 -4.69 0.88 -2.02
CA SER A 78 -5.01 1.61 -3.24
C SER A 78 -3.90 1.44 -4.26
N SER A 79 -4.25 1.56 -5.53
CA SER A 79 -3.28 1.50 -6.61
C SER A 79 -3.72 2.34 -7.78
N GLU A 80 -2.75 2.99 -8.43
CA GLU A 80 -2.97 3.79 -9.63
C GLU A 80 -2.00 3.38 -10.73
N ALA A 81 -2.49 3.33 -11.97
CA ALA A 81 -1.64 3.26 -13.14
C ALA A 81 -1.05 4.64 -13.40
N GLU A 82 0.28 4.71 -13.36
CA GLU A 82 1.03 5.95 -13.51
C GLU A 82 2.08 5.79 -14.61
N THR A 83 2.45 6.89 -15.26
CA THR A 83 3.66 6.94 -16.08
C THR A 83 4.74 7.63 -15.26
N LEU A 84 5.68 6.86 -14.70
CA LEU A 84 6.78 7.42 -13.92
C LEU A 84 7.87 7.97 -14.86
N ASN A 85 7.61 9.15 -15.41
CA ASN A 85 8.54 9.92 -16.24
C ASN A 85 8.88 11.29 -15.60
N GLU A 86 8.83 11.34 -14.27
CA GLU A 86 8.99 12.56 -13.50
C GLU A 86 10.40 12.72 -12.91
N GLU A 87 10.74 13.96 -12.61
CA GLU A 87 11.98 14.36 -11.94
C GLU A 87 11.69 14.61 -10.46
N PHE A 88 12.41 13.94 -9.57
CA PHE A 88 12.29 14.11 -8.13
C PHE A 88 13.59 14.67 -7.54
N ILE A 89 13.51 15.66 -6.65
CA ILE A 89 14.66 16.17 -5.92
C ILE A 89 14.92 15.25 -4.73
N VAL A 90 16.12 14.69 -4.64
CA VAL A 90 16.52 13.89 -3.48
C VAL A 90 16.62 14.82 -2.28
N ALA A 91 15.63 14.76 -1.39
CA ALA A 91 15.50 15.67 -0.25
C ALA A 91 16.78 15.74 0.60
N ASP A 92 17.43 14.60 0.84
CA ASP A 92 18.67 14.49 1.62
C ASP A 92 19.88 15.19 0.99
N THR A 93 19.78 15.58 -0.28
CA THR A 93 20.85 16.30 -1.00
C THR A 93 20.57 17.79 -1.12
N LEU A 94 19.40 18.25 -0.65
CA LEU A 94 19.04 19.66 -0.71
C LEU A 94 19.84 20.44 0.33
N ASP A 95 20.87 21.14 -0.14
CA ASP A 95 21.63 22.10 0.66
C ASP A 95 21.22 23.52 0.25
N ILE A 96 20.47 24.16 1.14
CA ILE A 96 19.92 25.50 0.92
C ILE A 96 21.04 26.57 0.92
N GLU A 97 22.14 26.34 1.64
CA GLU A 97 23.24 27.31 1.75
C GLU A 97 24.12 27.30 0.51
N THR A 98 24.41 26.11 -0.04
CA THR A 98 25.22 25.99 -1.26
C THR A 98 24.38 26.03 -2.54
N GLY A 99 23.06 25.89 -2.44
CA GLY A 99 22.14 25.77 -3.58
C GLY A 99 22.29 24.44 -4.31
N PHE A 100 22.98 23.46 -3.72
CA PHE A 100 23.16 22.15 -4.30
C PHE A 100 21.91 21.29 -4.08
N SER A 101 21.49 20.59 -5.12
CA SER A 101 20.52 19.50 -5.02
C SER A 101 20.81 18.47 -6.10
N GLN A 102 20.53 17.20 -5.79
CA GLN A 102 20.51 16.13 -6.77
C GLN A 102 19.06 15.87 -7.17
N SER A 103 18.82 15.78 -8.47
CA SER A 103 17.56 15.30 -9.01
C SER A 103 17.73 13.91 -9.62
N VAL A 104 16.70 13.08 -9.46
CA VAL A 104 16.59 11.77 -10.07
C VAL A 104 15.51 11.84 -11.13
N LYS A 105 15.82 11.37 -12.33
CA LYS A 105 14.85 11.22 -13.42
C LYS A 105 14.47 9.77 -13.54
N PHE A 106 13.18 9.50 -13.37
CA PHE A 106 12.62 8.20 -13.69
C PHE A 106 12.19 8.20 -15.16
N VAL A 107 12.51 7.13 -15.88
CA VAL A 107 12.12 6.96 -17.28
C VAL A 107 11.56 5.55 -17.44
N PHE A 108 10.43 5.31 -16.79
CA PHE A 108 9.69 4.06 -16.92
C PHE A 108 8.53 4.24 -17.88
N GLY A 109 8.14 3.16 -18.56
CA GLY A 109 6.91 3.12 -19.35
C GLY A 109 5.67 3.12 -18.45
N LYS A 110 4.73 2.22 -18.69
CA LYS A 110 3.60 2.02 -17.77
C LYS A 110 4.12 1.45 -16.44
N SER A 111 3.80 2.12 -15.35
CA SER A 111 4.10 1.71 -13.98
C SER A 111 2.83 1.73 -13.15
N TYR A 112 2.89 1.10 -11.99
CA TYR A 112 1.78 1.07 -11.05
C TYR A 112 2.31 1.42 -9.67
N SER A 113 1.61 2.33 -9.00
CA SER A 113 1.84 2.64 -7.61
C SER A 113 0.89 1.82 -6.73
N TYR A 114 1.34 1.46 -5.54
CA TYR A 114 0.55 0.75 -4.53
C TYR A 114 0.71 1.47 -3.21
N LEU A 115 -0.38 2.00 -2.65
CA LEU A 115 -0.39 2.60 -1.33
C LEU A 115 -1.05 1.63 -0.37
N LEU A 116 -0.27 1.13 0.59
CA LEU A 116 -0.74 0.29 1.67
C LEU A 116 -0.87 1.14 2.93
N SER A 117 -2.09 1.25 3.46
CA SER A 117 -2.38 1.95 4.71
C SER A 117 -2.67 0.93 5.81
N VAL A 118 -1.86 0.94 6.87
CA VAL A 118 -1.92 -0.02 7.99
C VAL A 118 -2.08 0.69 9.34
N PRO A 119 -2.45 -0.02 10.41
CA PRO A 119 -2.63 0.56 11.74
C PRO A 119 -1.46 1.32 12.36
N ASP A 120 -0.24 0.83 12.21
CA ASP A 120 0.93 1.46 12.85
C ASP A 120 2.22 1.18 12.08
N ILE A 121 3.34 1.75 12.54
CA ILE A 121 4.65 1.53 11.94
C ILE A 121 5.08 0.07 12.04
N ILE A 122 5.56 -0.48 10.93
CA ILE A 122 5.90 -1.91 10.78
C ILE A 122 7.05 -2.36 11.70
N GLU A 123 7.83 -1.43 12.23
CA GLU A 123 8.88 -1.69 13.21
C GLU A 123 8.32 -2.04 14.60
N GLU A 124 7.13 -1.55 14.93
CA GLU A 124 6.53 -1.66 16.27
C GLU A 124 5.26 -2.52 16.30
N ASP A 125 4.51 -2.60 15.21
CA ASP A 125 3.27 -3.39 15.13
C ASP A 125 3.42 -4.67 14.28
N PRO A 126 3.37 -5.87 14.90
CA PRO A 126 3.52 -7.15 14.19
C PRO A 126 2.45 -7.40 13.14
N PHE A 127 1.23 -6.87 13.33
CA PHE A 127 0.15 -7.03 12.37
C PHE A 127 0.42 -6.22 11.10
N SER A 128 0.70 -4.93 11.24
CA SER A 128 1.09 -4.03 10.15
C SER A 128 2.30 -4.59 9.40
N LYS A 129 3.30 -5.10 10.13
CA LYS A 129 4.46 -5.77 9.52
C LYS A 129 4.07 -6.97 8.67
N LYS A 130 3.17 -7.83 9.16
CA LYS A 130 2.72 -9.01 8.42
C LYS A 130 2.01 -8.63 7.12
N ILE A 131 1.16 -7.60 7.15
CA ILE A 131 0.45 -7.10 5.96
C ILE A 131 1.44 -6.51 4.96
N PHE A 132 2.38 -5.68 5.43
CA PHE A 132 3.46 -5.10 4.63
C PHE A 132 4.31 -6.18 3.95
N ASP A 133 4.83 -7.13 4.73
CA ASP A 133 5.70 -8.19 4.22
C ASP A 133 4.95 -9.05 3.19
N GLY A 134 3.66 -9.32 3.43
CA GLY A 134 2.80 -10.06 2.51
C GLY A 134 2.67 -9.37 1.14
N LEU A 135 2.35 -8.07 1.14
CA LEU A 135 2.27 -7.29 -0.10
C LEU A 135 3.63 -7.22 -0.81
N TYR A 136 4.69 -6.92 -0.05
CA TYR A 136 6.03 -6.77 -0.60
C TYR A 136 6.53 -8.06 -1.27
N GLN A 137 6.35 -9.22 -0.61
CA GLN A 137 6.71 -10.52 -1.17
C GLN A 137 5.92 -10.86 -2.44
N ILE A 138 4.63 -10.51 -2.49
CA ILE A 138 3.79 -10.69 -3.68
C ILE A 138 4.34 -9.85 -4.84
N ILE A 139 4.66 -8.57 -4.60
CA ILE A 139 5.22 -7.68 -5.63
C ILE A 139 6.57 -8.21 -6.12
N GLN A 140 7.48 -8.60 -5.22
CA GLN A 140 8.78 -9.15 -5.57
C GLN A 140 8.67 -10.40 -6.44
N LYS A 141 7.79 -11.33 -6.04
CA LYS A 141 7.56 -12.58 -6.76
C LYS A 141 7.05 -12.34 -8.18
N GLU A 142 6.04 -11.49 -8.35
CA GLU A 142 5.47 -11.18 -9.67
C GLU A 142 6.45 -10.36 -10.53
N ALA A 143 7.32 -9.56 -9.91
CA ALA A 143 8.43 -8.87 -10.59
C ALA A 143 9.59 -9.79 -10.99
N GLY A 144 9.58 -11.07 -10.58
CA GLY A 144 10.69 -11.99 -10.82
C GLY A 144 11.96 -11.64 -10.04
N VAL A 145 11.84 -10.81 -8.99
CA VAL A 145 12.94 -10.44 -8.10
C VAL A 145 12.91 -11.42 -6.94
N SER A 146 13.80 -12.43 -6.96
CA SER A 146 13.94 -13.36 -5.85
C SER A 146 14.82 -12.75 -4.76
N SER A 147 14.38 -12.85 -3.51
CA SER A 147 15.23 -12.68 -2.32
C SER A 147 16.02 -13.95 -2.00
#